data_AF-A0A7J8P717-F1
#
_entry.id   AF-A0A7J8P717-F1
#
_cell.length_a   1.000
_cell.length_b   1.000
_cell.length_c   1.000
_cell.angle_alpha   90.00
_cell.angle_beta   90.00
_cell.angle_gamma   90.00
#
_symmetry.space_group_name_H-M   'P 1'
#
loop_
_entity.id
_entity.type
_entity.pdbx_description
1 polymer ?
#
loop_
_entity_poly.entity_id
_entity_poly.type
_entity_poly.pdbx_seq_one_letter_code
_entity_poly.pdbx_strand_id
1 'polypeptide(L)'
;MGENGNAAALHTAINAVQALGRGFDVNYDTRLLYCKGVMGSRIVEIDEEHVRDIYLDDQIVLPNISRDIRSSKESIGRRSSGVCNFHEMVEYFNKKANVSGGFALGSFNSVFSFTGSTNIDAATTKMLSMDGFYIPLAKLQLTRSPLVLQEKVKRAVPTSWDPSSLASFIENFGTHVVTSVTIGGKDVIYIKQHHSSPLSTMEIKNYVQDIGNQRFSDKESHTSSGQIKLKDKASSTISGLDPGLFNSQGIYPQPSNAPCLNGKEDVTVIFRRRGGDDLEQNHTQWAKTVRSSPDVIEMTFYPITALLDGVAGKEHLTRAISLYLEYKPPVEELRYFLEFQIPRIWAPVQDKIPGHQRKEPVCPSLQFSMMGQKLY
;
A
#
# COMPACT_ATOMS: atom_id res chain seq x y z
N MET A 1 -17.99 -8.56 26.54
CA MET A 1 -17.28 -9.01 25.32
C MET A 1 -17.73 -10.42 25.03
N GLY A 2 -18.68 -10.59 24.11
CA GLY A 2 -19.33 -11.88 23.83
C GLY A 2 -18.55 -12.74 22.83
N GLU A 3 -18.94 -14.01 22.73
CA GLU A 3 -18.37 -15.06 21.86
C GLU A 3 -18.11 -14.61 20.40
N ASN A 4 -18.89 -13.66 19.88
CA ASN A 4 -18.75 -13.11 18.53
C ASN A 4 -17.42 -12.38 18.27
N GLY A 5 -16.81 -11.73 19.28
CA GLY A 5 -15.54 -11.01 19.10
C GLY A 5 -14.35 -11.96 18.86
N ASN A 6 -14.38 -13.13 19.48
CA ASN A 6 -13.35 -14.14 19.27
C ASN A 6 -13.48 -14.80 17.90
N ALA A 7 -14.70 -14.91 17.36
CA ALA A 7 -14.94 -15.47 16.03
C ALA A 7 -14.33 -14.61 14.91
N ALA A 8 -14.51 -13.29 14.96
CA ALA A 8 -13.93 -12.38 13.96
C ALA A 8 -12.39 -12.40 14.00
N ALA A 9 -11.81 -12.33 15.20
CA ALA A 9 -10.36 -12.41 15.38
C ALA A 9 -9.77 -13.74 14.90
N LEU A 10 -10.42 -14.86 15.22
CA LEU A 10 -10.05 -16.19 14.74
C LEU A 10 -10.12 -16.27 13.20
N HIS A 11 -11.19 -15.76 12.60
CA HIS A 11 -11.36 -15.75 11.14
C HIS A 11 -10.28 -14.94 10.44
N THR A 12 -9.96 -13.73 10.92
CA THR A 12 -8.86 -12.91 10.39
C THR A 12 -7.52 -13.65 10.49
N ALA A 13 -7.26 -14.30 11.63
CA ALA A 13 -6.04 -15.05 11.84
C ALA A 13 -5.91 -16.28 10.91
N ILE A 14 -6.99 -17.04 10.72
CA ILE A 14 -7.02 -18.17 9.77
C ILE A 14 -6.77 -17.67 8.34
N ASN A 15 -7.41 -16.58 7.93
CA ASN A 15 -7.21 -16.01 6.59
C ASN A 15 -5.77 -15.50 6.40
N ALA A 16 -5.15 -14.95 7.44
CA ALA A 16 -3.74 -14.57 7.42
C ALA A 16 -2.81 -15.78 7.25
N VAL A 17 -3.06 -16.91 7.93
CA VAL A 17 -2.33 -18.18 7.73
C VAL A 17 -2.49 -18.68 6.30
N GLN A 18 -3.72 -18.68 5.78
CA GLN A 18 -4.03 -19.15 4.42
C GLN A 18 -3.38 -18.28 3.34
N ALA A 19 -3.06 -17.02 3.65
CA ALA A 19 -2.37 -16.12 2.73
C ALA A 19 -0.87 -16.37 2.61
N LEU A 20 -0.24 -16.95 3.64
CA LEU A 20 1.18 -17.26 3.61
C LEU A 20 1.50 -18.24 2.47
N GLY A 21 2.52 -17.90 1.68
CA GLY A 21 2.95 -18.69 0.54
C GLY A 21 2.11 -18.52 -0.71
N ARG A 22 1.12 -17.62 -0.71
CA ARG A 22 0.38 -17.24 -1.92
C ARG A 22 1.13 -16.20 -2.73
N GLY A 23 0.80 -16.15 -4.01
CA GLY A 23 1.20 -15.06 -4.90
C GLY A 23 0.51 -13.76 -4.53
N PHE A 24 1.18 -12.64 -4.77
CA PHE A 24 0.68 -11.31 -4.49
C PHE A 24 1.22 -10.32 -5.51
N ASP A 25 0.37 -9.39 -5.91
CA ASP A 25 0.78 -8.26 -6.73
C ASP A 25 0.98 -7.02 -5.86
N VAL A 26 2.23 -6.65 -5.66
CA VAL A 26 2.62 -5.54 -4.77
C VAL A 26 2.29 -4.15 -5.32
N ASN A 27 1.73 -4.05 -6.54
CA ASN A 27 1.10 -2.81 -7.02
C ASN A 27 -0.26 -2.54 -6.36
N TYR A 28 -0.84 -3.50 -5.65
CA TYR A 28 -2.06 -3.31 -4.85
C TYR A 28 -1.77 -3.03 -3.37
N ASP A 29 -2.79 -2.56 -2.66
CA ASP A 29 -2.77 -2.39 -1.20
C ASP A 29 -2.66 -3.75 -0.47
N THR A 30 -2.22 -3.78 0.79
CA THR A 30 -1.99 -5.01 1.59
C THR A 30 -3.28 -5.66 2.10
N ARG A 31 -4.32 -5.75 1.27
CA ARG A 31 -5.57 -6.47 1.60
C ARG A 31 -5.47 -7.91 1.11
N LEU A 32 -5.96 -8.85 1.92
CA LEU A 32 -5.93 -10.29 1.59
C LEU A 32 -6.71 -10.61 0.31
N LEU A 33 -7.67 -9.77 -0.08
CA LEU A 33 -8.42 -9.90 -1.32
C LEU A 33 -7.53 -9.84 -2.57
N TYR A 34 -6.34 -9.24 -2.49
CA TYR A 34 -5.39 -9.15 -3.61
C TYR A 34 -4.40 -10.33 -3.68
N CYS A 35 -4.49 -11.27 -2.74
CA CYS A 35 -3.74 -12.52 -2.85
C CYS A 35 -4.23 -13.30 -4.06
N LYS A 36 -3.30 -13.87 -4.82
CA LYS A 36 -3.55 -14.58 -6.07
C LYS A 36 -3.99 -16.03 -5.85
N GLY A 37 -4.72 -16.57 -6.82
CA GLY A 37 -5.36 -17.88 -6.74
C GLY A 37 -6.55 -17.94 -5.78
N VAL A 38 -7.07 -19.14 -5.51
CA VAL A 38 -8.17 -19.35 -4.56
C VAL A 38 -7.65 -19.36 -3.11
N MET A 39 -8.54 -19.26 -2.11
CA MET A 39 -8.14 -19.37 -0.71
C MET A 39 -7.43 -20.70 -0.45
N GLY A 40 -6.26 -20.64 0.20
CA GLY A 40 -5.41 -21.82 0.44
C GLY A 40 -4.52 -22.26 -0.74
N SER A 41 -4.67 -21.69 -1.94
CA SER A 41 -3.80 -22.05 -3.07
C SER A 41 -2.43 -21.40 -2.94
N ARG A 42 -1.45 -22.16 -2.45
CA ARG A 42 -0.06 -21.71 -2.31
C ARG A 42 0.71 -21.87 -3.62
N ILE A 43 1.70 -21.00 -3.83
CA ILE A 43 2.64 -21.06 -4.95
C ILE A 43 4.02 -21.57 -4.51
N VAL A 44 4.26 -21.64 -3.20
CA VAL A 44 5.42 -22.29 -2.59
C VAL A 44 5.01 -23.59 -1.89
N GLU A 45 5.99 -24.47 -1.70
CA GLU A 45 5.85 -25.69 -0.92
C GLU A 45 5.82 -25.37 0.58
N ILE A 46 4.84 -25.96 1.27
CA ILE A 46 4.68 -25.89 2.72
C ILE A 46 4.38 -27.31 3.21
N ASP A 47 4.95 -27.68 4.36
CA ASP A 47 4.71 -28.97 4.98
C ASP A 47 3.28 -29.07 5.53
N GLU A 48 2.41 -29.80 4.84
CA GLU A 48 1.02 -30.04 5.26
C GLU A 48 0.87 -31.28 6.15
N GLU A 49 1.91 -32.12 6.28
CA GLU A 49 1.85 -33.36 7.08
C GLU A 49 2.10 -33.07 8.56
N HIS A 50 3.07 -32.18 8.85
CA HIS A 50 3.47 -31.86 10.22
C HIS A 50 2.78 -30.59 10.70
N VAL A 51 1.64 -30.78 11.37
CA VAL A 51 0.81 -29.70 11.90
C VAL A 51 0.88 -29.60 13.42
N ARG A 52 0.62 -28.39 13.93
CA ARG A 52 0.52 -28.07 15.36
C ARG A 52 -0.48 -26.93 15.59
N ASP A 53 -0.94 -26.81 16.82
CA ASP A 53 -1.76 -25.66 17.22
C ASP A 53 -0.86 -24.46 17.52
N ILE A 54 -1.30 -23.26 17.10
CA ILE A 54 -0.66 -21.98 17.41
C ILE A 54 -1.59 -21.17 18.31
N TYR A 55 -1.06 -20.75 19.46
CA TYR A 55 -1.76 -19.90 20.41
C TYR A 55 -1.31 -18.45 20.21
N LEU A 56 -2.23 -17.56 19.81
CA LEU A 56 -1.91 -16.14 19.57
C LEU A 56 -1.91 -15.32 20.87
N ASP A 57 -2.90 -15.59 21.70
CA ASP A 57 -3.09 -15.13 23.08
C ASP A 57 -3.84 -16.25 23.83
N ASP A 58 -4.03 -16.12 25.15
CA ASP A 58 -4.70 -17.13 26.01
C ASP A 58 -6.17 -17.44 25.64
N GLN A 59 -6.67 -16.89 24.51
CA GLN A 59 -8.07 -16.96 24.07
C GLN A 59 -8.25 -17.43 22.62
N ILE A 60 -7.21 -17.40 21.77
CA ILE A 60 -7.33 -17.77 20.34
C ILE A 60 -6.35 -18.89 20.02
N VAL A 61 -6.91 -20.03 19.61
CA VAL A 61 -6.18 -21.21 19.16
C VAL A 61 -6.39 -21.37 17.65
N LEU A 62 -5.29 -21.40 16.91
CA LEU A 62 -5.26 -21.74 15.50
C LEU A 62 -4.90 -23.22 15.36
N PRO A 63 -5.86 -24.10 15.02
CA PRO A 63 -5.60 -25.52 14.94
C PRO A 63 -4.91 -25.92 13.64
N ASN A 64 -4.20 -27.04 13.66
CA ASN A 64 -3.67 -27.72 12.47
C ASN A 64 -2.80 -26.82 11.56
N ILE A 65 -1.95 -25.99 12.15
CA ILE A 65 -1.06 -25.09 11.41
C ILE A 65 0.25 -25.79 11.09
N SER A 66 0.68 -25.72 9.83
CA SER A 66 1.98 -26.23 9.39
C SER A 66 3.12 -25.78 10.30
N ARG A 67 4.06 -26.69 10.56
CA ARG A 67 5.28 -26.38 11.32
C ARG A 67 6.14 -25.27 10.70
N ASP A 68 5.99 -25.04 9.39
CA ASP A 68 6.69 -24.02 8.61
C ASP A 68 6.14 -22.60 8.84
N ILE A 69 5.11 -22.46 9.69
CA ILE A 69 4.52 -21.17 10.07
C ILE A 69 4.75 -20.94 11.57
N ARG A 70 5.33 -19.79 11.90
CA ARG A 70 5.47 -19.33 13.29
C ARG A 70 4.56 -18.13 13.55
N SER A 71 4.14 -18.00 14.80
CA SER A 71 3.60 -16.75 15.33
C SER A 71 4.65 -16.05 16.17
N SER A 72 4.66 -14.72 16.13
CA SER A 72 5.46 -13.85 16.98
C SER A 72 4.64 -12.63 17.40
N LYS A 73 4.95 -12.08 18.57
CA LYS A 73 4.35 -10.83 19.05
C LYS A 73 5.25 -9.66 18.68
N GLU A 74 4.65 -8.57 18.24
CA GLU A 74 5.33 -7.29 18.04
C GLU A 74 4.89 -6.31 19.12
N SER A 75 5.70 -5.28 19.39
CA SER A 75 5.36 -4.27 20.38
C SER A 75 4.28 -3.32 19.87
N ILE A 76 3.33 -3.03 20.76
CA ILE A 76 2.38 -1.94 20.60
C ILE A 76 3.14 -0.62 20.73
N GLY A 77 2.82 0.36 19.89
CA GLY A 77 3.40 1.69 20.04
C GLY A 77 3.17 2.65 18.89
N ARG A 78 3.51 3.91 19.17
CA ARG A 78 3.52 5.00 18.19
C ARG A 78 4.77 4.89 17.32
N ARG A 79 4.58 5.01 16.01
CA ARG A 79 5.62 4.96 14.98
C ARG A 79 5.49 6.21 14.11
N SER A 80 6.57 6.95 13.91
CA SER A 80 6.64 8.06 12.98
C SER A 80 7.76 7.85 11.97
N SER A 81 7.58 8.33 10.74
CA SER A 81 8.64 8.35 9.72
C SER A 81 9.56 9.56 9.85
N GLY A 82 9.15 10.59 10.58
CA GLY A 82 9.66 11.94 10.35
C GLY A 82 9.21 12.48 9.00
N VAL A 83 9.84 13.57 8.57
CA VAL A 83 9.53 14.22 7.29
C VAL A 83 10.54 13.74 6.25
N CYS A 84 10.05 13.13 5.18
CA CYS A 84 10.85 12.51 4.13
C CYS A 84 10.47 13.09 2.77
N ASN A 85 11.39 13.11 1.81
CA ASN A 85 11.02 13.31 0.41
C ASN A 85 10.29 12.07 -0.14
N PHE A 86 9.79 12.16 -1.38
CA PHE A 86 9.04 11.08 -2.01
C PHE A 86 9.80 9.74 -2.03
N HIS A 87 11.07 9.75 -2.45
CA HIS A 87 11.88 8.54 -2.61
C HIS A 87 12.26 7.92 -1.26
N GLU A 88 12.63 8.74 -0.29
CA GLU A 88 12.90 8.29 1.09
C GLU A 88 11.67 7.60 1.71
N MET A 89 10.48 8.13 1.46
CA MET A 89 9.25 7.50 1.96
C MET A 89 8.92 6.20 1.20
N VAL A 90 9.19 6.12 -0.11
CA VAL A 90 9.08 4.87 -0.85
C VAL A 90 10.03 3.82 -0.25
N GLU A 91 11.29 4.16 -0.02
CA GLU A 91 12.26 3.26 0.62
C GLU A 91 11.82 2.81 2.02
N TYR A 92 11.22 3.72 2.81
CA TYR A 92 10.67 3.39 4.12
C TYR A 92 9.58 2.30 4.03
N PHE A 93 8.65 2.43 3.08
CA PHE A 93 7.59 1.43 2.86
C PHE A 93 8.16 0.11 2.32
N ASN A 94 9.10 0.18 1.37
CA ASN A 94 9.73 -1.00 0.77
C ASN A 94 10.50 -1.81 1.81
N LYS A 95 11.27 -1.13 2.66
CA LYS A 95 12.00 -1.76 3.78
C LYS A 95 11.06 -2.47 4.75
N LYS A 96 9.95 -1.82 5.12
CA LYS A 96 8.93 -2.44 5.99
C LYS A 96 8.29 -3.69 5.36
N ALA A 97 8.09 -3.67 4.05
CA ALA A 97 7.50 -4.78 3.30
C ALA A 97 8.50 -5.88 2.93
N ASN A 98 9.78 -5.74 3.31
CA ASN A 98 10.88 -6.61 2.87
C ASN A 98 10.99 -6.70 1.33
N VAL A 99 10.74 -5.59 0.63
CA VAL A 99 10.87 -5.48 -0.83
C VAL A 99 12.11 -4.66 -1.14
N SER A 100 12.95 -5.17 -2.04
CA SER A 100 14.07 -4.43 -2.61
C SER A 100 13.65 -3.74 -3.91
N GLY A 101 14.15 -2.53 -4.15
CA GLY A 101 13.88 -1.74 -5.35
C GLY A 101 13.41 -0.31 -5.06
N GLY A 102 13.39 0.52 -6.09
CA GLY A 102 13.02 1.95 -6.02
C GLY A 102 11.61 2.27 -6.52
N PHE A 103 10.79 1.25 -6.84
CA PHE A 103 9.40 1.46 -7.24
C PHE A 103 8.51 1.62 -6.00
N ALA A 104 7.46 2.43 -6.12
CA ALA A 104 6.52 2.67 -5.05
C ALA A 104 5.51 1.52 -4.93
N LEU A 105 5.29 0.97 -3.73
CA LEU A 105 4.29 -0.09 -3.52
C LEU A 105 2.86 0.44 -3.67
N GLY A 106 1.93 -0.47 -3.97
CA GLY A 106 0.50 -0.18 -3.95
C GLY A 106 0.01 0.28 -2.58
N SER A 107 0.57 -0.26 -1.50
CA SER A 107 0.30 0.18 -0.14
C SER A 107 0.72 1.63 0.12
N PHE A 108 1.88 2.05 -0.40
CA PHE A 108 2.34 3.44 -0.36
C PHE A 108 1.41 4.34 -1.16
N ASN A 109 1.07 3.95 -2.40
CA ASN A 109 0.17 4.73 -3.24
C ASN A 109 -1.21 4.90 -2.60
N SER A 110 -1.76 3.81 -2.04
CA SER A 110 -3.06 3.78 -1.38
C SER A 110 -3.14 4.74 -0.18
N VAL A 111 -2.15 4.71 0.72
CA VAL A 111 -2.20 5.52 1.95
C VAL A 111 -2.04 7.02 1.68
N PHE A 112 -1.21 7.41 0.70
CA PHE A 112 -1.03 8.80 0.29
C PHE A 112 -1.99 9.27 -0.82
N SER A 113 -2.88 8.38 -1.27
CA SER A 113 -3.85 8.61 -2.34
C SER A 113 -3.18 9.09 -3.63
N PHE A 114 -2.06 8.46 -4.00
CA PHE A 114 -1.39 8.65 -5.28
C PHE A 114 -2.08 7.82 -6.36
N THR A 115 -2.35 8.47 -7.49
CA THR A 115 -3.04 7.87 -8.65
C THR A 115 -2.31 8.14 -9.96
N GLY A 116 -1.25 8.95 -9.94
CA GLY A 116 -0.46 9.30 -11.10
C GLY A 116 0.65 8.30 -11.39
N SER A 117 1.46 8.63 -12.41
CA SER A 117 2.75 7.97 -12.59
C SER A 117 3.72 8.40 -11.49
N THR A 118 4.65 7.51 -11.12
CA THR A 118 5.63 7.79 -10.06
C THR A 118 6.41 9.08 -10.29
N ASN A 119 6.75 9.41 -11.54
CA ASN A 119 7.48 10.64 -11.85
C ASN A 119 6.64 11.90 -11.60
N ILE A 120 5.35 11.88 -11.94
CA ILE A 120 4.44 13.01 -11.72
C ILE A 120 4.16 13.19 -10.23
N ASP A 121 3.89 12.08 -9.53
CA ASP A 121 3.62 12.11 -8.09
C ASP A 121 4.86 12.59 -7.31
N ALA A 122 6.06 12.17 -7.71
CA ALA A 122 7.30 12.63 -7.12
C ALA A 122 7.56 14.12 -7.41
N ALA A 123 7.33 14.59 -8.64
CA ALA A 123 7.56 15.99 -9.01
C ALA A 123 6.60 16.97 -8.32
N THR A 124 5.37 16.53 -8.04
CA THR A 124 4.37 17.36 -7.37
C THR A 124 4.49 17.35 -5.84
N THR A 125 5.17 16.34 -5.27
CA THR A 125 5.33 16.15 -3.83
C THR A 125 6.59 16.84 -3.32
N LYS A 126 6.45 17.76 -2.35
CA LYS A 126 7.56 18.35 -1.62
C LYS A 126 8.09 17.39 -0.57
N MET A 127 7.21 17.02 0.38
CA MET A 127 7.53 16.18 1.53
C MET A 127 6.34 15.29 1.87
N LEU A 128 6.64 14.14 2.47
CA LEU A 128 5.70 13.18 3.02
C LEU A 128 6.04 12.94 4.49
N SER A 129 5.03 12.64 5.29
CA SER A 129 5.21 12.26 6.68
C SER A 129 4.09 11.32 7.12
N MET A 130 4.41 10.43 8.07
CA MET A 130 3.43 9.62 8.78
C MET A 130 3.69 9.65 10.28
N ASP A 131 2.60 9.60 11.03
CA ASP A 131 2.61 9.37 12.47
C ASP A 131 1.38 8.54 12.84
N GLY A 132 1.61 7.39 13.46
CA GLY A 132 0.55 6.42 13.69
C GLY A 132 0.80 5.51 14.86
N PHE A 133 -0.28 5.02 15.44
CA PHE A 133 -0.27 4.08 16.54
C PHE A 133 -0.61 2.67 16.03
N TYR A 134 0.21 1.70 16.39
CA TYR A 134 0.13 0.32 15.91
C TYR A 134 -0.15 -0.61 17.08
N ILE A 135 -1.15 -1.46 16.93
CA ILE A 135 -1.58 -2.48 17.90
C ILE A 135 -1.50 -3.84 17.20
N PRO A 136 -0.29 -4.37 16.95
CA PRO A 136 -0.12 -5.71 16.40
C PRO A 136 -0.55 -6.74 17.46
N LEU A 137 -1.40 -7.69 17.07
CA LEU A 137 -1.82 -8.79 17.94
C LEU A 137 -0.97 -10.04 17.67
N ALA A 138 -0.73 -10.34 16.40
CA ALA A 138 0.09 -11.47 15.99
C ALA A 138 0.73 -11.22 14.63
N LYS A 139 1.97 -11.67 14.50
CA LYS A 139 2.67 -11.78 13.22
C LYS A 139 2.89 -13.24 12.87
N LEU A 140 2.22 -13.67 11.83
CA LEU A 140 2.32 -15.00 11.25
C LEU A 140 3.34 -14.97 10.11
N GLN A 141 4.33 -15.85 10.14
CA GLN A 141 5.45 -15.81 9.21
C GLN A 141 5.90 -17.20 8.80
N LEU A 142 6.29 -17.34 7.52
CA LEU A 142 6.99 -18.52 7.01
C LEU A 142 8.40 -18.62 7.58
N THR A 143 8.74 -19.78 8.14
CA THR A 143 10.09 -20.08 8.66
C THR A 143 10.93 -20.90 7.70
N ARG A 144 10.31 -21.50 6.68
CA ARG A 144 11.00 -22.34 5.71
C ARG A 144 12.04 -21.53 4.94
N SER A 145 13.28 -22.00 4.96
CA SER A 145 14.40 -21.44 4.20
C SER A 145 15.29 -22.58 3.69
N PRO A 146 15.53 -22.69 2.38
CA PRO A 146 15.01 -21.83 1.32
C PRO A 146 13.51 -22.04 1.07
N LEU A 147 12.82 -21.00 0.59
CA LEU A 147 11.49 -21.14 0.01
C LEU A 147 11.61 -21.85 -1.35
N VAL A 148 10.67 -22.75 -1.65
CA VAL A 148 10.69 -23.52 -2.90
C VAL A 148 9.36 -23.31 -3.62
N LEU A 149 9.40 -22.86 -4.88
CA LEU A 149 8.19 -22.76 -5.70
C LEU A 149 7.65 -24.14 -6.07
N GLN A 150 6.33 -24.28 -6.07
CA GLN A 150 5.67 -25.46 -6.60
C GLN A 150 6.00 -25.65 -8.07
N GLU A 151 6.15 -26.91 -8.48
CA GLU A 151 6.53 -27.30 -9.83
C GLU A 151 5.58 -26.73 -10.92
N LYS A 152 4.28 -26.64 -10.62
CA LYS A 152 3.27 -26.03 -11.51
C LYS A 152 3.57 -24.56 -11.85
N VAL A 153 4.15 -23.82 -10.91
CA VAL A 153 4.51 -22.40 -11.08
C VAL A 153 5.76 -22.28 -11.93
N LYS A 154 6.76 -23.13 -11.69
CA LYS A 154 8.00 -23.19 -12.49
C LYS A 154 7.70 -23.50 -13.95
N ARG A 155 6.80 -24.45 -14.22
CA ARG A 155 6.37 -24.80 -15.58
C ARG A 155 5.58 -23.72 -16.30
N ALA A 156 4.97 -22.80 -15.55
CA ALA A 156 4.22 -21.69 -16.14
C ALA A 156 5.12 -20.53 -16.60
N VAL A 157 6.43 -20.56 -16.29
CA VAL A 157 7.37 -19.54 -16.70
C VAL A 157 7.58 -19.59 -18.23
N PRO A 158 7.31 -18.48 -18.96
CA PRO A 158 7.52 -18.44 -20.40
C PRO A 158 9.01 -18.56 -20.76
N THR A 159 9.33 -19.37 -21.76
CA THR A 159 10.72 -19.62 -22.20
C THR A 159 11.28 -18.54 -23.11
N SER A 160 10.43 -17.66 -23.65
CA SER A 160 10.78 -16.53 -24.51
C SER A 160 9.97 -15.30 -24.13
N TRP A 161 10.28 -14.14 -24.72
CA TRP A 161 9.46 -12.95 -24.53
C TRP A 161 8.13 -13.08 -25.30
N ASP A 162 7.15 -13.72 -24.67
CA ASP A 162 5.76 -13.75 -25.11
C ASP A 162 4.91 -12.84 -24.21
N PRO A 163 4.50 -11.65 -24.68
CA PRO A 163 3.73 -10.69 -23.88
C PRO A 163 2.46 -11.27 -23.25
N SER A 164 1.77 -12.17 -23.95
CA SER A 164 0.52 -12.77 -23.46
C SER A 164 0.79 -13.69 -22.28
N SER A 165 1.74 -14.62 -22.41
CA SER A 165 2.08 -15.55 -21.33
C SER A 165 2.75 -14.84 -20.15
N LEU A 166 3.54 -13.81 -20.39
CA LEU A 166 4.15 -12.98 -19.33
C LEU A 166 3.09 -12.23 -18.52
N ALA A 167 2.15 -11.57 -19.20
CA ALA A 167 1.03 -10.89 -18.54
C ALA A 167 0.16 -11.88 -17.75
N SER A 168 -0.16 -13.03 -18.37
CA SER A 168 -0.93 -14.09 -17.71
C SER A 168 -0.23 -14.66 -16.48
N PHE A 169 1.10 -14.81 -16.50
CA PHE A 169 1.86 -15.24 -15.33
C PHE A 169 1.70 -14.24 -14.17
N ILE A 170 1.90 -12.96 -14.44
CA ILE A 170 1.79 -11.89 -13.44
C ILE A 170 0.37 -11.81 -12.88
N GLU A 171 -0.63 -11.94 -13.76
CA GLU A 171 -2.03 -11.94 -13.35
C GLU A 171 -2.37 -13.11 -12.42
N ASN A 172 -1.90 -14.32 -12.75
CA ASN A 172 -2.24 -15.56 -12.05
C ASN A 172 -1.41 -15.82 -10.78
N PHE A 173 -0.12 -15.46 -10.79
CA PHE A 173 0.80 -15.75 -9.68
C PHE A 173 1.28 -14.49 -8.95
N GLY A 174 1.06 -13.31 -9.52
CA GLY A 174 1.54 -12.06 -8.95
C GLY A 174 3.01 -11.81 -9.23
N THR A 175 3.58 -10.87 -8.49
CA THR A 175 4.98 -10.45 -8.60
C THR A 175 5.83 -10.98 -7.45
N HIS A 176 5.21 -11.18 -6.27
CA HIS A 176 5.88 -11.60 -5.05
C HIS A 176 5.10 -12.69 -4.31
N VAL A 177 5.77 -13.41 -3.41
CA VAL A 177 5.18 -14.35 -2.46
C VAL A 177 4.93 -13.63 -1.13
N VAL A 178 3.76 -13.86 -0.51
CA VAL A 178 3.50 -13.40 0.87
C VAL A 178 4.32 -14.24 1.86
N THR A 179 5.22 -13.60 2.62
CA THR A 179 6.10 -14.27 3.59
C THR A 179 5.71 -14.05 5.05
N SER A 180 5.08 -12.93 5.36
CA SER A 180 4.46 -12.71 6.67
C SER A 180 3.22 -11.83 6.57
N VAL A 181 2.32 -12.00 7.53
CA VAL A 181 1.12 -11.21 7.72
C VAL A 181 1.01 -10.85 9.20
N THR A 182 0.89 -9.55 9.47
CA THR A 182 0.63 -9.04 10.83
C THR A 182 -0.84 -8.63 10.93
N ILE A 183 -1.56 -9.21 11.89
CA ILE A 183 -2.94 -8.88 12.20
C ILE A 183 -3.00 -7.97 13.43
N GLY A 184 -3.98 -7.07 13.47
CA GLY A 184 -4.23 -6.20 14.61
C GLY A 184 -4.97 -4.94 14.20
N GLY A 185 -4.55 -3.81 14.76
CA GLY A 185 -5.11 -2.50 14.47
C GLY A 185 -4.01 -1.48 14.18
N LYS A 186 -4.26 -0.55 13.26
CA LYS A 186 -3.43 0.65 13.09
C LYS A 186 -4.29 1.87 12.87
N ASP A 187 -3.86 2.97 13.46
CA ASP A 187 -4.47 4.28 13.30
C ASP A 187 -3.38 5.27 12.92
N VAL A 188 -3.37 5.73 11.67
CA VAL A 188 -2.22 6.44 11.10
C VAL A 188 -2.67 7.70 10.38
N ILE A 189 -1.94 8.78 10.66
CA ILE A 189 -2.03 10.06 9.98
C ILE A 189 -0.94 10.09 8.92
N TYR A 190 -1.32 10.40 7.69
CA TYR A 190 -0.41 10.65 6.57
C TYR A 190 -0.53 12.10 6.14
N ILE A 191 0.60 12.74 5.91
CA ILE A 191 0.68 14.13 5.49
C ILE A 191 1.41 14.18 4.15
N LYS A 192 0.79 14.83 3.17
CA LYS A 192 1.34 15.06 1.84
C LYS A 192 1.44 16.57 1.61
N GLN A 193 2.66 17.07 1.54
CA GLN A 193 2.95 18.46 1.21
C GLN A 193 3.25 18.59 -0.27
N HIS A 194 2.52 19.45 -0.97
CA HIS A 194 2.75 19.74 -2.39
C HIS A 194 3.92 20.72 -2.58
N HIS A 195 4.58 20.68 -3.75
CA HIS A 195 5.75 21.51 -4.06
C HIS A 195 5.50 23.02 -3.99
N SER A 196 4.26 23.47 -4.23
CA SER A 196 3.85 24.87 -4.11
C SER A 196 3.69 25.36 -2.67
N SER A 197 3.66 24.45 -1.69
CA SER A 197 3.50 24.81 -0.28
C SER A 197 4.66 25.69 0.21
N PRO A 198 4.38 26.85 0.82
CA PRO A 198 5.42 27.75 1.34
C PRO A 198 6.05 27.22 2.63
N LEU A 199 5.42 26.25 3.30
CA LEU A 199 5.85 25.74 4.60
C LEU A 199 7.23 25.07 4.52
N SER A 200 8.05 25.34 5.53
CA SER A 200 9.34 24.71 5.75
C SER A 200 9.19 23.30 6.31
N THR A 201 10.25 22.50 6.19
CA THR A 201 10.33 21.16 6.79
C THR A 201 10.10 21.18 8.30
N MET A 202 10.55 22.23 9.01
CA MET A 202 10.37 22.35 10.45
C MET A 202 8.91 22.61 10.82
N GLU A 203 8.23 23.49 10.08
CA GLU A 203 6.79 23.75 10.28
C GLU A 203 5.96 22.48 10.06
N ILE A 204 6.24 21.73 8.98
CA ILE A 204 5.58 20.44 8.72
C ILE A 204 5.88 19.43 9.83
N LYS A 205 7.13 19.35 10.30
CA LYS A 205 7.50 18.43 11.37
C LYS A 205 6.73 18.73 12.66
N ASN A 206 6.69 20.00 13.06
CA ASN A 206 5.96 20.45 14.25
C ASN A 206 4.47 20.18 14.07
N TYR A 207 3.92 20.49 12.90
CA TYR A 207 2.54 20.22 12.56
C TYR A 207 2.21 18.73 12.75
N VAL A 208 2.93 17.81 12.09
CA VAL A 208 2.72 16.36 12.22
C VAL A 208 2.71 15.93 13.69
N GLN A 209 3.68 16.41 14.46
CA GLN A 209 3.82 16.07 15.87
C GLN A 209 2.61 16.55 16.70
N ASP A 210 2.12 17.76 16.45
CA ASP A 210 0.99 18.36 17.16
C ASP A 210 -0.32 17.61 16.87
N ILE A 211 -0.62 17.32 15.60
CA ILE A 211 -1.82 16.55 15.25
C ILE A 211 -1.72 15.12 15.79
N GLY A 212 -0.55 14.49 15.73
CA GLY A 212 -0.34 13.16 16.29
C GLY A 212 -0.52 13.14 17.81
N ASN A 213 0.03 14.13 18.52
CA ASN A 213 -0.15 14.26 19.97
C ASN A 213 -1.62 14.46 20.32
N GLN A 214 -2.34 15.24 19.54
CA GLN A 214 -3.77 15.45 19.76
C GLN A 214 -4.59 14.18 19.48
N ARG A 215 -4.27 13.42 18.43
CA ARG A 215 -4.99 12.19 18.06
C ARG A 215 -4.75 11.05 19.05
N PHE A 216 -3.52 10.90 19.52
CA PHE A 216 -3.09 9.75 20.33
C PHE A 216 -2.90 10.08 21.82
N SER A 217 -3.31 11.26 22.29
CA SER A 217 -3.33 11.58 23.72
C SER A 217 -4.53 10.92 24.39
N ASP A 218 -4.27 10.23 25.50
CA ASP A 218 -5.30 9.70 26.39
C ASP A 218 -6.00 10.84 27.13
N LYS A 219 -6.93 11.50 26.43
CA LYS A 219 -7.97 12.29 27.09
C LYS A 219 -9.15 11.34 27.32
N GLU A 220 -9.09 10.57 28.40
CA GLU A 220 -10.30 9.97 28.94
C GLU A 220 -11.29 11.10 29.24
N SER A 221 -12.40 11.13 28.49
CA SER A 221 -13.62 11.90 28.78
C SER A 221 -13.45 13.37 29.18
N HIS A 222 -13.66 14.29 28.24
CA HIS A 222 -14.54 15.43 28.49
C HIS A 222 -15.36 15.73 27.23
N THR A 223 -16.59 15.25 27.20
CA THR A 223 -17.67 15.97 26.52
C THR A 223 -17.92 17.26 27.31
N SER A 224 -17.46 18.39 26.79
CA SER A 224 -18.10 19.69 27.04
C SER A 224 -17.43 20.74 26.15
N SER A 225 -18.29 21.54 25.52
CA SER A 225 -17.98 22.82 24.91
C SER A 225 -16.86 23.58 25.63
N GLY A 226 -15.80 23.90 24.90
CA GLY A 226 -14.75 24.78 25.38
C GLY A 226 -14.16 25.52 24.20
N GLN A 227 -14.77 26.65 23.84
CA GLN A 227 -14.19 27.65 22.94
C GLN A 227 -12.77 27.96 23.42
N ILE A 228 -11.75 27.56 22.64
CA ILE A 228 -10.44 28.18 22.76
C ILE A 228 -10.58 29.55 22.10
N LYS A 229 -10.82 30.57 22.91
CA LYS A 229 -10.70 31.97 22.53
C LYS A 229 -9.26 32.23 22.09
N LEU A 230 -9.00 32.16 20.79
CA LEU A 230 -7.94 32.96 20.21
C LEU A 230 -8.55 34.33 19.91
N LYS A 231 -7.91 35.35 20.46
CA LYS A 231 -8.38 36.74 20.53
C LYS A 231 -8.65 37.29 19.12
N ASP A 232 -9.93 37.39 18.77
CA ASP A 232 -10.42 38.06 17.58
C ASP A 232 -9.98 39.53 17.53
N LYS A 233 -9.48 39.95 16.36
CA LYS A 233 -9.77 41.26 15.80
C LYS A 233 -10.06 41.08 14.30
N ALA A 234 -11.35 41.09 14.00
CA ALA A 234 -12.05 41.47 12.76
C ALA A 234 -11.37 41.13 11.41
N SER A 235 -12.00 40.39 10.50
CA SER A 235 -13.31 40.76 9.96
C SER A 235 -14.14 39.57 9.51
N SER A 236 -15.34 39.53 10.06
CA SER A 236 -16.53 38.78 9.67
C SER A 236 -17.03 39.19 8.28
N THR A 237 -16.85 38.30 7.30
CA THR A 237 -17.62 38.14 6.05
C THR A 237 -16.89 37.03 5.31
N ILE A 238 -17.34 35.77 5.31
CA ILE A 238 -18.45 35.26 4.52
C ILE A 238 -19.02 34.05 5.26
N SER A 239 -20.27 34.16 5.70
CA SER A 239 -21.12 33.03 6.03
C SER A 239 -21.45 32.28 4.73
N GLY A 240 -21.07 31.01 4.62
CA GLY A 240 -21.54 30.13 3.55
C GLY A 240 -20.44 29.41 2.78
N LEU A 241 -19.67 28.54 3.44
CA LEU A 241 -19.04 27.43 2.75
C LEU A 241 -19.10 26.19 3.66
N ASP A 242 -19.77 25.15 3.17
CA ASP A 242 -19.93 23.85 3.79
C ASP A 242 -18.60 23.27 4.32
N PRO A 243 -18.59 22.57 5.48
CA PRO A 243 -17.44 21.76 5.91
C PRO A 243 -17.18 20.53 5.03
N GLY A 244 -17.86 20.39 3.89
CA GLY A 244 -17.97 19.17 3.09
C GLY A 244 -16.99 19.01 1.93
N LEU A 245 -15.95 19.86 1.80
CA LEU A 245 -15.01 19.79 0.67
C LEU A 245 -13.65 19.21 1.06
N PHE A 246 -13.65 18.03 1.68
CA PHE A 246 -12.49 17.13 1.64
C PHE A 246 -12.89 15.87 0.90
N ASN A 247 -12.59 15.83 -0.40
CA ASN A 247 -12.80 14.67 -1.24
C ASN A 247 -11.78 13.57 -0.84
N SER A 248 -12.03 12.90 0.27
CA SER A 248 -11.31 11.69 0.67
C SER A 248 -12.15 10.47 0.30
N GLN A 249 -11.68 9.70 -0.69
CA GLN A 249 -12.17 8.35 -0.97
C GLN A 249 -11.88 7.42 0.23
N GLY A 250 -12.75 7.49 1.24
CA GLY A 250 -12.75 6.67 2.43
C GLY A 250 -13.61 7.32 3.51
N ILE A 251 -14.65 6.61 3.95
CA ILE A 251 -15.51 6.98 5.08
C ILE A 251 -14.71 6.73 6.35
N TYR A 252 -13.75 7.60 6.66
CA TYR A 252 -12.97 7.49 7.90
C TYR A 252 -13.27 8.67 8.81
N PRO A 253 -13.46 8.42 10.11
CA PRO A 253 -13.84 9.50 10.97
C PRO A 253 -12.71 10.48 11.27
N GLN A 254 -12.97 11.74 10.94
CA GLN A 254 -12.08 12.87 11.17
C GLN A 254 -12.26 13.37 12.60
N PRO A 255 -11.17 13.57 13.38
CA PRO A 255 -11.31 14.15 14.70
C PRO A 255 -11.82 15.60 14.58
N SER A 256 -12.91 15.91 15.29
CA SER A 256 -13.63 17.20 15.26
C SER A 256 -12.74 18.45 15.51
N ASN A 257 -11.54 18.27 16.06
CA ASN A 257 -10.66 19.34 16.51
C ASN A 257 -9.25 19.34 15.87
N ALA A 258 -8.99 18.61 14.78
CA ALA A 258 -7.66 18.64 14.15
C ALA A 258 -7.25 20.08 13.82
N PRO A 259 -6.00 20.52 14.07
CA PRO A 259 -5.58 21.86 13.70
C PRO A 259 -5.59 21.90 12.18
N CYS A 260 -6.58 22.60 11.62
CA CYS A 260 -6.73 22.71 10.19
C CYS A 260 -5.68 23.72 9.73
N LEU A 261 -4.66 23.26 8.99
CA LEU A 261 -3.90 24.17 8.15
C LEU A 261 -4.91 24.78 7.19
N ASN A 262 -4.89 26.10 7.06
CA ASN A 262 -5.83 26.79 6.20
C ASN A 262 -5.68 26.18 4.79
N GLY A 263 -6.79 25.99 4.04
CA GLY A 263 -6.79 25.36 2.71
C GLY A 263 -5.93 26.06 1.63
N LYS A 264 -5.11 27.04 2.02
CA LYS A 264 -4.17 27.82 1.21
C LYS A 264 -2.72 27.33 1.30
N GLU A 265 -2.41 26.34 2.14
CA GLU A 265 -1.02 25.95 2.44
C GLU A 265 -0.53 24.74 1.61
N ASP A 266 -1.37 24.22 0.70
CA ASP A 266 -1.08 23.08 -0.18
C ASP A 266 -0.55 21.83 0.56
N VAL A 267 -1.14 21.56 1.73
CA VAL A 267 -0.91 20.36 2.54
C VAL A 267 -2.18 19.53 2.61
N THR A 268 -2.07 18.24 2.34
CA THR A 268 -3.16 17.28 2.52
C THR A 268 -2.90 16.42 3.75
N VAL A 269 -3.90 16.31 4.63
CA VAL A 269 -3.88 15.41 5.79
C VAL A 269 -4.85 14.26 5.53
N ILE A 270 -4.37 13.04 5.72
CA ILE A 270 -5.11 11.81 5.40
C ILE A 270 -5.10 10.92 6.63
N PHE A 271 -6.28 10.61 7.15
CA PHE A 271 -6.44 9.67 8.26
C PHE A 271 -6.83 8.31 7.69
N ARG A 272 -6.04 7.28 7.99
CA ARG A 272 -6.38 5.90 7.63
C ARG A 272 -6.30 5.02 8.86
N ARG A 273 -7.35 4.25 9.05
CA ARG A 273 -7.49 3.27 10.12
C ARG A 273 -7.73 1.89 9.51
N ARG A 274 -7.25 0.86 10.20
CA ARG A 274 -7.46 -0.53 9.81
C ARG A 274 -7.50 -1.42 11.04
N GLY A 275 -8.48 -2.31 11.12
CA GLY A 275 -8.78 -3.12 12.30
C GLY A 275 -9.46 -2.30 13.41
N GLY A 276 -10.20 -2.97 14.29
CA GLY A 276 -11.10 -2.37 15.27
C GLY A 276 -12.44 -1.95 14.66
N ASP A 277 -13.24 -1.23 15.44
CA ASP A 277 -14.51 -0.64 15.02
C ASP A 277 -14.26 0.74 14.37
N ASP A 278 -14.51 0.85 13.07
CA ASP A 278 -14.32 2.08 12.32
C ASP A 278 -15.31 3.20 12.71
N LEU A 279 -16.40 2.88 13.42
CA LEU A 279 -17.35 3.87 13.91
C LEU A 279 -16.84 4.63 15.14
N GLU A 280 -15.90 4.05 15.89
CA GLU A 280 -15.37 4.62 17.13
C GLU A 280 -14.40 5.77 16.87
N GLN A 281 -14.83 7.02 17.11
CA GLN A 281 -14.01 8.21 16.82
C GLN A 281 -12.75 8.30 17.68
N ASN A 282 -12.90 8.02 18.97
CA ASN A 282 -11.87 8.20 19.97
C ASN A 282 -10.82 7.09 19.85
N HIS A 283 -9.54 7.48 19.76
CA HIS A 283 -8.43 6.54 19.61
C HIS A 283 -8.38 5.50 20.73
N THR A 284 -8.48 5.93 21.99
CA THR A 284 -8.40 5.04 23.16
C THR A 284 -9.57 4.06 23.22
N GLN A 285 -10.79 4.45 22.80
CA GLN A 285 -11.93 3.52 22.70
C GLN A 285 -11.77 2.58 21.51
N TRP A 286 -11.40 3.09 20.34
CA TRP A 286 -11.08 2.28 19.16
C TRP A 286 -10.03 1.21 19.49
N ALA A 287 -8.95 1.57 20.18
CA ALA A 287 -7.87 0.66 20.56
C ALA A 287 -8.37 -0.57 21.36
N LYS A 288 -9.41 -0.41 22.19
CA LYS A 288 -10.02 -1.51 22.97
C LYS A 288 -10.78 -2.50 22.07
N THR A 289 -11.27 -2.05 20.91
CA THR A 289 -12.03 -2.88 19.96
C THR A 289 -11.14 -3.73 19.04
N VAL A 290 -9.85 -3.39 18.91
CA VAL A 290 -8.91 -4.06 18.00
C VAL A 290 -8.80 -5.55 18.25
N ARG A 291 -8.80 -5.97 19.53
CA ARG A 291 -8.72 -7.40 19.88
C ARG A 291 -9.90 -8.21 19.37
N SER A 292 -11.10 -7.63 19.38
CA SER A 292 -12.33 -8.31 18.95
C SER A 292 -12.61 -8.20 17.45
N SER A 293 -11.95 -7.29 16.74
CA SER A 293 -12.17 -7.08 15.30
C SER A 293 -10.85 -6.72 14.58
N PRO A 294 -9.80 -7.56 14.64
CA PRO A 294 -8.55 -7.23 13.98
C PRO A 294 -8.64 -7.37 12.46
N ASP A 295 -7.76 -6.67 11.76
CA ASP A 295 -7.53 -6.80 10.31
C ASP A 295 -6.01 -6.90 10.05
N VAL A 296 -5.62 -7.22 8.83
CA VAL A 296 -4.22 -7.21 8.39
C VAL A 296 -3.69 -5.79 8.33
N ILE A 297 -2.65 -5.51 9.11
CA ILE A 297 -2.06 -4.16 9.20
C ILE A 297 -0.74 -4.03 8.44
N GLU A 298 0.03 -5.12 8.35
CA GLU A 298 1.34 -5.18 7.67
C GLU A 298 1.51 -6.55 6.99
N MET A 299 2.25 -6.58 5.88
CA MET A 299 2.64 -7.79 5.15
C MET A 299 4.10 -7.66 4.72
N THR A 300 4.80 -8.79 4.63
CA THR A 300 6.12 -8.85 3.99
C THR A 300 6.11 -9.78 2.78
N PHE A 301 7.01 -9.52 1.86
CA PHE A 301 7.05 -10.20 0.57
C PHE A 301 8.44 -10.76 0.24
N TYR A 302 8.48 -11.67 -0.73
CA TYR A 302 9.70 -12.18 -1.35
C TYR A 302 9.50 -12.27 -2.87
N PRO A 303 10.40 -11.74 -3.71
CA PRO A 303 10.21 -11.76 -5.17
C PRO A 303 10.09 -13.18 -5.71
N ILE A 304 9.07 -13.44 -6.55
CA ILE A 304 8.88 -14.77 -7.16
C ILE A 304 10.08 -15.14 -8.04
N THR A 305 10.66 -14.16 -8.73
CA THR A 305 11.81 -14.34 -9.62
C THR A 305 13.07 -14.80 -8.90
N ALA A 306 13.23 -14.45 -7.62
CA ALA A 306 14.34 -14.92 -6.78
C ALA A 306 14.24 -16.42 -6.44
N LEU A 307 13.08 -17.06 -6.69
CA LEU A 307 12.85 -18.49 -6.47
C LEU A 307 12.93 -19.31 -7.76
N LEU A 308 13.29 -18.69 -8.89
CA LEU A 308 13.33 -19.30 -10.22
C LEU A 308 14.76 -19.60 -10.71
N ASP A 309 15.69 -19.82 -9.78
CA ASP A 309 17.05 -20.19 -10.15
C ASP A 309 17.09 -21.52 -10.92
N GLY A 310 17.84 -21.53 -12.02
CA GLY A 310 17.90 -22.65 -12.96
C GLY A 310 16.69 -22.80 -13.90
N VAL A 311 15.66 -21.96 -13.80
CA VAL A 311 14.48 -22.02 -14.69
C VAL A 311 14.74 -21.24 -15.97
N ALA A 312 14.58 -21.89 -17.13
CA ALA A 312 14.69 -21.25 -18.43
C ALA A 312 13.64 -20.15 -18.60
N GLY A 313 14.02 -19.01 -19.19
CA GLY A 313 13.11 -17.88 -19.42
C GLY A 313 12.90 -16.96 -18.21
N LYS A 314 13.52 -17.23 -17.05
CA LYS A 314 13.41 -16.38 -15.85
C LYS A 314 13.78 -14.91 -16.10
N GLU A 315 14.70 -14.64 -17.02
CA GLU A 315 15.15 -13.29 -17.37
C GLU A 315 14.04 -12.47 -18.04
N HIS A 316 13.26 -13.09 -18.93
CA HIS A 316 12.11 -12.44 -19.57
C HIS A 316 11.04 -12.09 -18.53
N LEU A 317 10.72 -13.04 -17.64
CA LEU A 317 9.76 -12.81 -16.56
C LEU A 317 10.25 -11.72 -15.59
N THR A 318 11.53 -11.76 -15.22
CA THR A 318 12.16 -10.74 -14.35
C THR A 318 12.02 -9.36 -14.98
N ARG A 319 12.36 -9.23 -16.27
CA ARG A 319 12.25 -7.97 -16.98
C ARG A 319 10.79 -7.50 -17.11
N ALA A 320 9.85 -8.39 -17.40
CA ALA A 320 8.42 -8.06 -17.48
C ALA A 320 7.87 -7.56 -16.13
N ILE A 321 8.20 -8.24 -15.03
CA ILE A 321 7.81 -7.83 -13.67
C ILE A 321 8.44 -6.47 -13.32
N SER A 322 9.72 -6.25 -13.62
CA SER A 322 10.35 -4.94 -13.38
C SER A 322 9.63 -3.81 -14.10
N LEU A 323 9.30 -4.00 -15.39
CA LEU A 323 8.55 -3.00 -16.16
C LEU A 323 7.13 -2.79 -15.62
N TYR A 324 6.46 -3.86 -15.21
CA TYR A 324 5.12 -3.77 -14.60
C TYR A 324 5.13 -2.99 -13.28
N LEU A 325 6.14 -3.19 -12.43
CA LEU A 325 6.27 -2.48 -11.15
C LEU A 325 6.71 -1.02 -11.32
N GLU A 326 7.51 -0.72 -12.36
CA GLU A 326 7.99 0.63 -12.68
C GLU A 326 6.89 1.50 -13.30
N TYR A 327 6.20 0.98 -14.33
CA TYR A 327 5.24 1.76 -15.13
C TYR A 327 3.79 1.60 -14.69
N LYS A 328 3.46 0.54 -13.95
CA LYS A 328 2.12 0.24 -13.43
C LYS A 328 0.98 0.39 -14.46
N PRO A 329 1.11 -0.20 -15.68
CA PRO A 329 -0.02 -0.25 -16.59
C PRO A 329 -1.18 -1.02 -15.95
N PRO A 330 -2.45 -0.76 -16.33
CA PRO A 330 -3.56 -1.63 -15.97
C PRO A 330 -3.24 -3.08 -16.34
N VAL A 331 -3.60 -4.04 -15.48
CA VAL A 331 -3.23 -5.46 -15.68
C VAL A 331 -3.85 -6.02 -16.95
N GLU A 332 -5.03 -5.54 -17.32
CA GLU A 332 -5.77 -5.89 -18.54
C GLU A 332 -5.03 -5.43 -19.81
N GLU A 333 -4.21 -4.38 -19.70
CA GLU A 333 -3.44 -3.80 -20.79
C GLU A 333 -1.97 -4.25 -20.79
N LEU A 334 -1.53 -4.98 -19.75
CA LEU A 334 -0.14 -5.37 -19.56
C LEU A 334 0.42 -6.13 -20.78
N ARG A 335 -0.39 -6.98 -21.41
CA ARG A 335 0.02 -7.69 -22.64
C ARG A 335 0.44 -6.73 -23.74
N TYR A 336 -0.34 -5.67 -23.96
CA TYR A 336 -0.09 -4.69 -25.01
C TYR A 336 1.10 -3.83 -24.64
N PHE A 337 1.17 -3.41 -23.38
CA PHE A 337 2.31 -2.67 -22.87
C PHE A 337 3.62 -3.43 -23.11
N LEU A 338 3.68 -4.73 -22.79
CA LEU A 338 4.85 -5.59 -22.98
C LEU A 338 5.20 -5.85 -24.46
N GLU A 339 4.22 -5.82 -25.36
CA GLU A 339 4.41 -6.03 -26.80
C GLU A 339 5.30 -4.95 -27.44
N PHE A 340 5.27 -3.73 -26.91
CA PHE A 340 6.05 -2.59 -27.39
C PHE A 340 7.38 -2.37 -26.64
N GLN A 341 7.77 -3.27 -25.73
CA GLN A 341 9.02 -3.15 -24.95
C GLN A 341 10.24 -3.76 -25.63
N ILE A 342 10.05 -4.51 -26.72
CA ILE A 342 11.15 -5.00 -27.55
C ILE A 342 11.37 -4.02 -28.70
N PRO A 343 12.63 -3.64 -29.00
CA PRO A 343 12.96 -2.94 -30.23
C PRO A 343 12.46 -3.73 -31.44
N ARG A 344 11.45 -3.20 -32.13
CA ARG A 344 11.06 -3.70 -33.44
C ARG A 344 11.96 -3.04 -34.48
N ILE A 345 12.27 -3.75 -35.56
CA ILE A 345 13.17 -3.29 -36.65
C ILE A 345 12.76 -1.90 -37.21
N TRP A 346 11.49 -1.51 -37.04
CA TRP A 346 10.90 -0.25 -37.51
C TRP A 346 10.72 0.82 -36.41
N ALA A 347 11.08 0.54 -35.16
CA ALA A 347 11.01 1.50 -34.07
C ALA A 347 12.42 2.06 -33.76
N PRO A 348 12.62 3.39 -33.70
CA PRO A 348 13.89 3.98 -33.30
C PRO A 348 14.29 3.44 -31.92
N VAL A 349 15.55 3.03 -31.77
CA VAL A 349 16.11 2.64 -30.47
C VAL A 349 15.95 3.82 -29.50
N GLN A 350 15.26 3.61 -28.37
CA GLN A 350 15.19 4.62 -27.32
C GLN A 350 16.56 4.72 -26.64
N ASP A 351 17.40 5.63 -27.10
CA ASP A 351 18.59 6.03 -26.36
C ASP A 351 18.16 6.83 -25.13
N LYS A 352 18.50 6.32 -23.94
CA LYS A 352 18.31 6.99 -22.63
C LYS A 352 19.28 8.16 -22.46
N ILE A 353 19.40 9.05 -23.45
CA ILE A 353 20.18 10.28 -23.34
C ILE A 353 19.24 11.37 -22.80
N PRO A 354 19.47 11.91 -21.60
CA PRO A 354 18.69 13.04 -21.09
C PRO A 354 18.86 14.25 -22.03
N GLY A 355 17.77 14.76 -22.60
CA GLY A 355 17.77 16.01 -23.37
C GLY A 355 17.31 15.95 -24.83
N HIS A 356 16.94 14.79 -25.38
CA HIS A 356 16.28 14.76 -26.68
C HIS A 356 14.80 15.14 -26.56
N GLN A 357 14.50 16.42 -26.85
CA GLN A 357 13.14 16.85 -27.12
C GLN A 357 12.57 16.01 -28.26
N ARG A 358 11.38 15.42 -28.01
CA ARG A 358 10.59 14.70 -29.00
C ARG A 358 10.34 15.65 -30.17
N LYS A 359 11.09 15.51 -31.26
CA LYS A 359 10.71 16.17 -32.52
C LYS A 359 9.39 15.53 -32.95
N GLU A 360 8.38 16.36 -33.23
CA GLU A 360 7.14 15.89 -33.84
C GLU A 360 7.49 15.02 -35.06
N PRO A 361 6.86 13.84 -35.23
CA PRO A 361 7.07 13.04 -36.42
C PRO A 361 6.47 13.79 -37.61
N VAL A 362 7.29 14.59 -38.29
CA VAL A 362 6.95 15.16 -39.60
C VAL A 362 7.05 14.03 -40.60
N CYS A 363 5.97 13.26 -40.75
CA CYS A 363 5.81 12.32 -41.85
C CYS A 363 5.16 13.09 -43.01
N PRO A 364 5.88 13.41 -44.12
CA PRO A 364 5.33 14.23 -45.19
C PRO A 364 4.17 13.55 -45.94
N SER A 365 4.04 12.22 -45.80
CA SER A 365 3.08 11.37 -46.50
C SER A 365 1.79 11.07 -45.71
N LEU A 366 1.71 11.46 -44.43
CA LEU A 366 0.52 11.26 -43.58
C LEU A 366 0.05 12.62 -43.05
N GLN A 367 -0.56 13.41 -43.94
CA GLN A 367 -1.31 14.59 -43.55
C GLN A 367 -2.75 14.18 -43.24
N PHE A 368 -3.10 14.06 -41.97
CA PHE A 368 -4.50 13.94 -41.56
C PHE A 368 -5.15 15.33 -41.60
N SER A 369 -6.04 15.54 -42.56
CA SER A 369 -6.93 16.70 -42.56
C SER A 369 -8.12 16.40 -41.64
N MET A 370 -8.23 17.09 -40.50
CA MET A 370 -9.48 17.13 -39.74
C MET A 370 -10.51 17.98 -40.48
N MET A 371 -11.08 17.44 -41.56
CA MET A 371 -12.32 17.95 -42.14
C MET A 371 -13.50 17.13 -41.61
N GLY A 372 -13.93 17.47 -40.39
CA GLY A 372 -15.25 17.14 -39.86
C GLY A 372 -16.03 18.43 -39.66
N GLN A 373 -17.29 18.47 -40.12
CA GLN A 373 -18.16 19.63 -39.93
C GLN A 373 -18.35 19.93 -38.44
N LYS A 374 -18.16 21.19 -38.05
CA LYS A 374 -18.61 21.71 -36.76
C LYS A 374 -20.14 21.57 -36.71
N LEU A 375 -20.64 20.68 -35.87
CA LEU A 375 -22.04 20.70 -35.46
C LEU A 375 -22.24 21.95 -34.59
N TYR A 376 -23.21 22.77 -34.99
CA TYR A 376 -23.64 23.98 -34.27
C TYR A 376 -24.35 23.65 -32.97
#